data_AF-A0A9E1HAK2-F1
#
_entry.id   AF-A0A9E1HAK2-F1
#
_cell.length_a   1.000
_cell.length_b   1.000
_cell.length_c   1.000
_cell.angle_alpha   90.00
_cell.angle_beta   90.00
_cell.angle_gamma   90.00
#
_symmetry.space_group_name_H-M   'P 1'
#
loop_
_entity.id
_entity.type
_entity.pdbx_description
1 polymer ?
#
loop_
_entity_poly.entity_id
_entity_poly.type
_entity_poly.pdbx_seq_one_letter_code
_entity_poly.pdbx_strand_id
1 'polypeptide(L)'
;MRNLTIELKKCKRTGILEVLPILGLLGALYAFANFTVRKDVLLNLPLPPMDVLLTQLYGMIMVLNMFGIIVATTLTYNIEFQGSAIKKMYMLPFKTSSIFKNKFYILFVLLAVCIVLQNGALCII
;
A
#
# COMPACT_ATOMS: atom_id res chain seq x y z
N MET A 1 3.05 12.52 -20.97
CA MET A 1 1.77 12.32 -20.25
C MET A 1 1.03 11.03 -20.66
N ARG A 2 0.91 10.66 -21.95
CA ARG A 2 0.22 9.41 -22.39
C ARG A 2 0.72 8.11 -21.73
N ASN A 3 2.02 7.99 -21.44
CA ASN A 3 2.60 6.77 -20.85
C ASN A 3 2.08 6.48 -19.43
N LEU A 4 1.87 7.51 -18.60
CA LEU A 4 1.30 7.38 -17.25
C LEU A 4 -0.13 6.83 -17.29
N THR A 5 -0.96 7.37 -18.17
CA THR A 5 -2.36 6.96 -18.30
C THR A 5 -2.50 5.51 -18.79
N ILE A 6 -1.59 5.04 -19.64
CA ILE A 6 -1.57 3.65 -20.12
C ILE A 6 -1.12 2.70 -19.01
N GLU A 7 -0.09 3.07 -18.24
CA GLU A 7 0.35 2.28 -17.07
C GLU A 7 -0.73 2.25 -15.97
N LEU A 8 -1.44 3.35 -15.72
CA LEU A 8 -2.59 3.37 -14.80
C LEU A 8 -3.73 2.46 -15.27
N LYS A 9 -4.06 2.44 -16.57
CA LYS A 9 -5.06 1.51 -17.11
C LYS A 9 -4.63 0.05 -16.99
N LYS A 10 -3.33 -0.25 -17.13
CA LYS A 10 -2.78 -1.58 -16.85
C LYS A 10 -2.91 -1.94 -15.38
N CYS A 11 -2.46 -1.07 -14.46
CA CYS A 11 -2.58 -1.27 -13.02
C CYS A 11 -4.03 -1.42 -12.54
N LYS A 12 -4.98 -0.71 -13.18
CA LYS A 12 -6.41 -0.86 -12.89
C LYS A 12 -6.95 -2.24 -13.29
N ARG A 13 -6.50 -2.80 -14.42
CA ARG A 13 -6.91 -4.14 -14.87
C ARG A 13 -6.33 -5.28 -14.05
N THR A 14 -5.21 -5.03 -13.36
CA THR A 14 -4.51 -6.05 -12.58
C THR A 14 -4.81 -6.01 -11.08
N GLY A 15 -5.75 -5.16 -10.66
CA GLY A 15 -6.20 -5.11 -9.27
C GLY A 15 -5.22 -4.48 -8.30
N ILE A 16 -4.02 -4.05 -8.74
CA ILE A 16 -3.05 -3.34 -7.87
C ILE A 16 -3.66 -2.06 -7.30
N LEU A 17 -4.48 -1.37 -8.11
CA LEU A 17 -5.21 -0.18 -7.68
C LEU A 17 -6.26 -0.47 -6.60
N GLU A 18 -6.72 -1.71 -6.47
CA GLU A 18 -7.73 -2.12 -5.49
C GLU A 18 -7.08 -2.75 -4.25
N VAL A 19 -6.04 -3.56 -4.41
CA VAL A 19 -5.36 -4.27 -3.32
C VAL A 19 -4.76 -3.30 -2.30
N LEU A 20 -4.06 -2.25 -2.73
CA LEU A 20 -3.45 -1.29 -1.80
C LEU A 20 -4.49 -0.53 -0.95
N PRO A 21 -5.53 0.09 -1.53
CA PRO A 21 -6.54 0.77 -0.72
C PRO A 21 -7.35 -0.19 0.16
N ILE A 22 -7.62 -1.43 -0.26
CA ILE A 22 -8.27 -2.44 0.59
C ILE A 22 -7.40 -2.73 1.83
N LEU A 23 -6.09 -2.92 1.65
CA LEU A 23 -5.17 -3.12 2.78
C LEU A 23 -5.06 -1.89 3.68
N GLY A 24 -5.08 -0.69 3.10
CA GLY A 24 -5.17 0.57 3.85
C GLY A 24 -6.43 0.64 4.71
N LEU A 25 -7.58 0.27 4.14
CA LEU A 25 -8.88 0.27 4.80
C LEU A 25 -8.94 -0.80 5.92
N LEU A 26 -8.39 -1.99 5.67
CA LEU A 26 -8.24 -3.04 6.68
C LEU A 26 -7.35 -2.59 7.84
N GLY A 27 -6.26 -1.87 7.58
CA GLY A 27 -5.41 -1.29 8.61
C GLY A 27 -6.13 -0.23 9.45
N ALA A 28 -6.96 0.61 8.82
CA ALA A 28 -7.78 1.60 9.52
C ALA A 28 -8.88 0.94 10.39
N LEU A 29 -9.57 -0.07 9.85
CA LEU A 29 -10.55 -0.87 10.60
C LEU A 29 -9.91 -1.60 11.78
N TYR A 30 -8.70 -2.13 11.59
CA TYR A 30 -7.93 -2.75 12.66
C TYR A 30 -7.63 -1.75 13.78
N ALA A 31 -7.18 -0.54 13.45
CA ALA A 31 -6.93 0.51 14.43
C ALA A 31 -8.20 0.85 15.25
N PHE A 32 -9.32 1.01 14.55
CA PHE A 32 -10.61 1.35 15.16
C PHE A 32 -11.16 0.25 16.08
N ALA A 33 -11.08 -1.01 15.63
CA ALA A 33 -11.51 -2.17 16.41
C ALA A 33 -10.63 -2.37 17.65
N ASN A 34 -9.31 -2.21 17.52
CA ASN A 34 -8.39 -2.33 18.66
C ASN A 34 -8.64 -1.23 19.69
N PHE A 35 -8.88 0.00 19.26
CA PHE A 35 -9.25 1.09 20.18
C PHE A 35 -10.57 0.80 20.90
N THR A 36 -11.59 0.37 20.17
CA THR A 36 -12.93 0.08 20.75
C THR A 36 -12.87 -1.04 21.80
N VAL A 37 -12.09 -2.09 21.53
CA VAL A 37 -11.98 -3.27 22.40
C VAL A 37 -11.03 -3.04 23.59
N ARG A 38 -9.95 -2.27 23.40
CA ARG A 38 -8.91 -2.03 24.44
C ARG A 38 -8.97 -0.66 25.11
N LYS A 39 -10.00 0.14 24.85
CA LYS A 39 -10.21 1.47 25.46
C LYS A 39 -9.91 1.50 26.97
N ASP A 40 -10.41 0.50 27.71
CA ASP A 40 -10.29 0.43 29.16
C ASP A 40 -8.89 -0.01 29.64
N VAL A 41 -8.12 -0.73 28.81
CA VAL A 41 -6.74 -1.16 29.11
C VAL A 41 -5.73 -0.09 28.70
N LEU A 42 -6.00 0.65 27.63
CA LEU A 42 -5.20 1.78 27.14
C LEU A 42 -5.25 2.98 28.10
N LEU A 43 -6.42 3.28 28.66
CA LEU A 43 -6.63 4.39 29.59
C LEU A 43 -6.11 4.11 31.02
N ASN A 44 -5.97 2.84 31.41
CA ASN A 44 -5.50 2.45 32.75
C ASN A 44 -4.02 2.03 32.78
N LEU A 45 -3.30 2.11 31.67
CA LEU A 45 -1.88 1.76 31.63
C LEU A 45 -1.02 2.93 32.13
N PRO A 46 -0.08 2.72 33.07
CA PRO A 46 0.80 3.77 33.61
C PRO A 46 1.96 4.12 32.63
N LEU A 47 1.70 4.04 31.32
CA LEU A 47 2.66 4.34 30.27
C LEU A 47 2.20 5.56 29.46
N PRO A 48 3.14 6.34 28.90
CA PRO A 48 2.79 7.45 28.02
C PRO A 48 1.93 6.95 26.86
N PRO A 49 0.83 7.64 26.50
CA PRO A 49 -0.11 7.19 25.47
C PRO A 49 0.54 6.98 24.10
N MET A 50 1.63 7.71 23.81
CA MET A 50 2.40 7.58 22.57
C MET A 50 3.07 6.21 22.43
N ASP A 51 3.59 5.63 23.51
CA ASP A 51 4.29 4.35 23.46
C ASP A 51 3.32 3.18 23.27
N VAL A 52 2.12 3.27 23.83
CA VAL A 52 1.10 2.23 23.65
C VAL A 52 0.52 2.25 22.24
N LEU A 53 0.34 3.45 21.66
CA LEU A 53 -0.02 3.63 20.25
C LEU A 53 1.04 3.07 19.30
N LEU A 54 2.32 3.40 19.53
CA LEU A 54 3.43 2.93 18.70
C LEU A 54 3.61 1.41 18.77
N THR A 55 3.52 0.82 19.96
CA THR A 55 3.84 -0.59 20.16
C THR A 55 2.68 -1.54 19.86
N GLN A 56 1.43 -1.17 20.18
CA GLN A 56 0.28 -2.07 19.98
C GLN A 56 -0.45 -1.87 18.66
N LEU A 57 -0.63 -0.62 18.22
CA LEU A 57 -1.41 -0.30 17.02
C LEU A 57 -0.49 -0.13 15.80
N TYR A 58 0.57 0.66 15.95
CA TYR A 58 1.44 1.00 14.83
C TYR A 58 2.26 -0.19 14.34
N GLY A 59 2.69 -1.09 15.24
CA GLY A 59 3.41 -2.32 14.87
C GLY A 59 2.65 -3.19 13.87
N MET A 60 1.36 -3.41 14.09
CA MET A 60 0.52 -4.25 13.21
C MET A 60 0.15 -3.53 11.91
N ILE A 61 -0.06 -2.21 11.96
CA ILE A 61 -0.27 -1.38 10.75
C ILE A 61 0.98 -1.40 9.85
N MET A 62 2.18 -1.35 10.45
CA MET A 62 3.44 -1.46 9.71
C MET A 62 3.61 -2.81 9.02
N VAL A 63 3.24 -3.91 9.70
CA VAL A 63 3.27 -5.26 9.10
C VAL A 63 2.29 -5.36 7.93
N LEU A 64 1.08 -4.81 8.05
CA LEU A 64 0.09 -4.76 6.96
C LEU A 64 0.61 -3.96 5.76
N ASN A 65 1.30 -2.85 6.00
CA ASN A 65 1.92 -2.06 4.93
C ASN A 65 3.06 -2.82 4.24
N MET A 66 3.93 -3.47 4.99
CA MET A 66 4.99 -4.31 4.41
C MET A 66 4.38 -5.43 3.55
N PHE A 67 3.35 -6.11 4.05
CA PHE A 67 2.65 -7.15 3.31
C PHE A 67 2.03 -6.59 2.01
N GLY A 68 1.40 -5.42 2.07
CA GLY A 68 0.81 -4.78 0.89
C GLY A 68 1.82 -4.42 -0.20
N ILE A 69 3.01 -3.96 0.18
CA ILE A 69 4.11 -3.70 -0.78
C ILE A 69 4.57 -5.01 -1.41
N ILE A 70 4.75 -6.08 -0.63
CA ILE A 70 5.21 -7.37 -1.14
C ILE A 70 4.19 -7.93 -2.14
N VAL A 71 2.90 -7.89 -1.82
CA VAL A 71 1.85 -8.35 -2.74
C VAL A 71 1.78 -7.46 -4.00
N ALA A 72 1.89 -6.15 -3.85
CA ALA A 72 1.83 -5.25 -5.01
C ALA A 72 3.04 -5.39 -5.94
N THR A 73 4.25 -5.57 -5.38
CA THR A 73 5.47 -5.80 -6.16
C THR A 73 5.46 -7.15 -6.86
N THR A 74 5.00 -8.21 -6.18
CA THR A 74 4.88 -9.56 -6.79
C THR A 74 3.81 -9.60 -7.89
N LEU A 75 2.66 -8.95 -7.72
CA LEU A 75 1.66 -8.79 -8.78
C LEU A 75 2.23 -8.01 -9.97
N THR A 76 2.92 -6.89 -9.70
CA THR A 76 3.57 -6.08 -10.74
C THR A 76 4.58 -6.93 -11.53
N TYR A 77 5.39 -7.73 -10.85
CA TYR A 77 6.37 -8.62 -11.45
C TYR A 77 5.72 -9.73 -12.29
N ASN A 78 4.66 -10.37 -11.79
CA ASN A 78 3.97 -11.44 -12.50
C ASN A 78 3.44 -10.95 -13.86
N ILE A 79 2.88 -9.74 -13.93
CA ILE A 79 2.37 -9.14 -15.17
C ILE A 79 3.48 -8.91 -16.22
N GLU A 80 4.70 -8.64 -15.78
CA GLU A 80 5.83 -8.43 -16.71
C GLU A 80 6.26 -9.75 -17.37
N PHE A 81 6.23 -10.85 -16.61
CA PHE A 81 6.58 -12.16 -17.11
C PHE A 81 5.42 -12.91 -17.78
N GLN A 82 4.17 -12.57 -17.48
CA GLN A 82 3.00 -13.24 -18.04
C GLN A 82 2.94 -13.04 -19.56
N GLY A 83 2.82 -14.15 -20.31
CA GLY A 83 2.66 -14.13 -21.77
C GLY A 83 3.88 -13.64 -22.56
N SER A 84 5.09 -13.72 -21.99
CA SER A 84 6.32 -13.17 -22.61
C SER A 84 6.20 -11.67 -22.92
N ALA A 85 5.42 -10.93 -22.14
CA ALA A 85 5.16 -9.51 -22.35
C ALA A 85 6.45 -8.66 -22.35
N ILE A 86 7.45 -9.07 -21.56
CA ILE A 86 8.82 -8.52 -21.62
C ILE A 86 9.39 -8.53 -23.05
N LYS A 87 9.29 -9.65 -23.78
CA LYS A 87 9.78 -9.74 -25.17
C LYS A 87 9.02 -8.81 -26.11
N LYS A 88 7.70 -8.65 -25.92
CA LYS A 88 6.88 -7.66 -26.65
C LYS A 88 7.22 -6.21 -26.29
N MET A 89 7.63 -5.94 -25.05
CA MET A 89 8.10 -4.62 -24.63
C MET A 89 9.45 -4.25 -25.26
N TYR A 90 10.38 -5.19 -25.37
CA TYR A 90 11.68 -4.98 -26.04
C TYR A 90 11.56 -4.70 -27.55
N MET A 91 10.46 -5.12 -28.20
CA MET A 91 10.20 -4.86 -29.62
C MET A 91 9.62 -3.47 -29.90
N LEU A 92 9.25 -2.70 -28.88
CA LEU A 92 8.78 -1.33 -29.02
C LEU A 92 9.95 -0.33 -28.81
N PRO A 93 9.99 0.81 -29.52
CA PRO A 93 11.06 1.80 -29.41
C PRO A 93 10.88 2.67 -28.15
N PHE A 94 10.79 2.05 -26.97
CA PHE A 94 10.68 2.73 -25.69
C PHE A 94 11.84 2.34 -24.76
N LYS A 95 12.40 3.32 -24.06
CA LYS A 95 13.42 3.08 -23.02
C LYS A 95 12.80 2.33 -21.85
N THR A 96 13.26 1.11 -21.60
CA THR A 96 12.84 0.21 -20.51
C THR A 96 12.93 0.90 -19.14
N SER A 97 13.98 1.70 -18.90
CA SER A 97 14.19 2.44 -17.65
C SER A 97 13.08 3.46 -17.33
N SER A 98 12.46 4.07 -18.35
CA SER A 98 11.40 5.06 -18.14
C SER A 98 10.09 4.42 -17.66
N ILE A 99 9.79 3.21 -18.15
CA ILE A 99 8.60 2.44 -17.76
C ILE A 99 8.72 1.97 -16.31
N PHE A 100 9.88 1.44 -15.91
CA PHE A 100 10.14 1.03 -14.52
C PHE A 100 10.03 2.19 -13.54
N LYS A 101 10.63 3.35 -13.87
CA LYS A 101 10.50 4.57 -13.04
C LYS A 101 9.05 4.98 -12.85
N ASN A 102 8.26 4.90 -13.91
CA ASN A 102 6.86 5.30 -13.89
C ASN A 102 5.99 4.35 -13.03
N LYS A 103 6.24 3.04 -13.12
CA LYS A 103 5.58 2.02 -12.28
C LYS A 103 5.96 2.17 -10.81
N PHE A 104 7.25 2.41 -10.52
CA PHE A 104 7.72 2.70 -9.18
C PHE A 104 7.02 3.94 -8.60
N TYR A 105 6.86 4.99 -9.41
CA TYR A 105 6.15 6.20 -8.99
C TYR A 105 4.68 5.92 -8.66
N ILE A 106 3.98 5.07 -9.44
CA ILE A 106 2.60 4.68 -9.15
C ILE A 106 2.50 3.92 -7.83
N LEU A 107 3.40 2.95 -7.58
CA LEU A 107 3.44 2.21 -6.31
C LEU A 107 3.73 3.12 -5.13
N PHE A 108 4.68 4.05 -5.29
CA PHE A 108 5.05 5.02 -4.25
C PHE A 108 3.87 5.94 -3.89
N VAL A 109 3.16 6.47 -4.90
CA VAL A 109 1.99 7.33 -4.68
C VAL A 109 0.85 6.56 -4.00
N LEU A 110 0.56 5.32 -4.43
CA LEU A 110 -0.46 4.50 -3.78
C LEU A 110 -0.12 4.19 -2.32
N LEU A 111 1.16 3.91 -2.02
CA LEU A 111 1.63 3.68 -0.66
C LEU A 111 1.50 4.93 0.20
N ALA A 112 1.84 6.11 -0.33
CA ALA A 112 1.67 7.37 0.37
C ALA A 112 0.19 7.62 0.72
N VAL A 113 -0.74 7.31 -0.20
CA VAL A 113 -2.18 7.40 0.06
C VAL A 113 -2.61 6.44 1.18
N CYS A 114 -2.14 5.19 1.19
CA CYS A 114 -2.45 4.25 2.27
C CYS A 114 -1.95 4.74 3.63
N ILE A 115 -0.73 5.27 3.70
CA ILE A 115 -0.14 5.83 4.93
C ILE A 115 -0.94 7.04 5.42
N VAL A 116 -1.35 7.94 4.52
CA VAL A 116 -2.16 9.11 4.88
C VAL A 116 -3.53 8.67 5.41
N LEU A 117 -4.17 7.67 4.80
CA LEU A 117 -5.45 7.14 5.28
C LEU A 117 -5.34 6.49 6.66
N GLN A 118 -4.30 5.68 6.90
CA GLN A 118 -4.07 5.02 8.18
C GLN A 118 -3.72 6.03 9.29
N ASN A 119 -2.86 7.01 9.01
CA ASN A 119 -2.53 8.07 9.97
C ASN A 119 -3.71 9.02 10.21
N GLY A 120 -4.52 9.29 9.18
CA GLY A 120 -5.78 10.02 9.34
C GLY A 120 -6.75 9.29 10.26
N ALA A 121 -6.90 7.97 10.10
CA ALA A 121 -7.70 7.16 11.00
C ALA A 121 -7.17 7.18 12.44
N LEU A 122 -5.85 7.08 12.63
CA LEU A 122 -5.22 7.18 13.96
C LEU A 122 -5.37 8.56 14.60
N CYS A 123 -5.42 9.64 13.81
CA CYS A 123 -5.62 11.01 14.31
C CYS A 123 -7.07 11.27 14.77
N ILE A 124 -8.04 10.51 14.25
CA ILE A 124 -9.46 10.65 14.57
C ILE A 124 -9.82 9.89 15.87
N ILE A 125 -9.06 8.86 16.20
CA ILE A 125 -9.22 7.98 17.37
C ILE A 125 -8.53 8.60 18.58
#